data_AF-A0A117KYT2-F1
#
_entry.id   AF-A0A117KYT2-F1
#
_cell.length_a   1.000
_cell.length_b   1.000
_cell.length_c   1.000
_cell.angle_alpha   90.00
_cell.angle_beta   90.00
_cell.angle_gamma   90.00
#
_symmetry.space_group_name_H-M   'P 1'
#
loop_
_entity.id
_entity.type
_entity.pdbx_description
1 polymer ?
#
loop_
_entity_poly.entity_id
_entity_poly.type
_entity_poly.pdbx_seq_one_letter_code
_entity_poly.pdbx_strand_id
1 'polypeptide(L)'
;LIWLPSGRQLTYVKPRIGINSFGSEAVTYEGVGGTKKWERIESYGPKFVENIVQAISRDILCYAMRRLNENGFDIVMHVHDEVVLEVPIETSVPDICALMGQTPPWAQGLLLRADGFECNFYKKD
;
A
#
# COMPACT_ATOMS: atom_id res chain seq x y z
N LEU A 1 -6.54 -14.68 10.09
CA LEU A 1 -5.27 -14.53 9.37
C LEU A 1 -5.59 -14.53 7.88
N ILE A 2 -5.02 -13.63 7.10
CA ILE A 2 -5.14 -13.61 5.63
C ILE A 2 -3.73 -13.56 5.05
N TRP A 3 -3.44 -14.46 4.10
CA TRP A 3 -2.16 -14.50 3.39
C TRP A 3 -2.27 -13.73 2.08
N LEU A 4 -1.34 -12.81 1.83
CA LEU A 4 -1.23 -12.09 0.57
C LEU A 4 -0.33 -12.86 -0.41
N PRO A 5 -0.48 -12.64 -1.73
CA PRO A 5 0.41 -13.25 -2.74
C PRO A 5 1.89 -12.93 -2.54
N SER A 6 2.20 -11.79 -1.92
CA SER A 6 3.56 -11.38 -1.53
C SER A 6 4.17 -12.24 -0.41
N GLY A 7 3.39 -13.13 0.22
CA GLY A 7 3.76 -13.88 1.43
C GLY A 7 3.51 -13.09 2.72
N ARG A 8 3.16 -11.80 2.65
CA ARG A 8 2.81 -10.99 3.83
C ARG A 8 1.51 -11.48 4.46
N GLN A 9 1.47 -11.45 5.79
CA GLN A 9 0.30 -11.81 6.58
C GLN A 9 -0.46 -10.58 7.06
N LEU A 10 -1.77 -10.52 6.81
CA LEU A 10 -2.68 -9.61 7.47
C LEU A 10 -3.34 -10.30 8.66
N THR A 11 -3.02 -9.80 9.86
CA THR A 11 -3.46 -10.37 11.13
C THR A 11 -4.41 -9.41 11.84
N TYR A 12 -5.49 -9.98 12.36
CA TYR A 12 -6.49 -9.29 13.17
C TYR A 12 -6.40 -9.83 14.59
N VAL A 13 -6.37 -8.96 15.61
CA VAL A 13 -6.15 -9.38 17.00
C VAL A 13 -7.44 -9.96 17.59
N LYS A 14 -7.38 -11.14 18.20
CA LYS A 14 -8.51 -11.86 18.82
C LYS A 14 -9.81 -11.83 17.97
N PRO A 15 -9.75 -12.34 16.73
CA PRO A 15 -10.90 -12.35 15.85
C PRO A 15 -11.95 -13.35 16.37
N ARG A 16 -13.23 -12.97 16.32
CA ARG A 16 -14.35 -13.86 16.65
C ARG A 16 -15.65 -13.40 15.98
N ILE A 17 -16.59 -14.32 15.83
CA ILE A 17 -17.97 -13.97 15.47
C ILE A 17 -18.61 -13.26 16.67
N GLY A 18 -19.29 -12.16 16.39
CA GLY A 18 -20.11 -11.41 17.35
C GLY A 18 -21.39 -10.93 16.69
N ILE A 19 -22.23 -10.23 17.46
CA ILE A 19 -23.44 -9.61 16.94
C ILE A 19 -23.14 -8.15 16.60
N ASN A 20 -23.49 -7.73 15.38
CA ASN A 20 -23.33 -6.36 14.93
C ASN A 20 -24.38 -5.41 15.52
N SER A 21 -24.20 -4.12 15.25
CA SER A 21 -25.14 -3.06 15.59
C SER A 21 -26.58 -3.26 15.04
N PHE A 22 -26.76 -4.13 14.04
CA PHE A 22 -28.04 -4.48 13.42
C PHE A 22 -28.63 -5.81 13.91
N GLY A 23 -28.02 -6.45 14.92
CA GLY A 23 -28.51 -7.72 15.48
C GLY A 23 -28.17 -8.98 14.67
N SER A 24 -27.33 -8.87 13.63
CA SER A 24 -26.87 -9.99 12.79
C SER A 24 -25.45 -10.42 13.15
N GLU A 25 -25.06 -11.64 12.77
CA GLU A 25 -23.68 -12.11 12.95
C GLU A 25 -22.68 -11.30 12.10
N ALA A 26 -21.55 -10.94 12.69
CA ALA A 26 -20.45 -10.26 12.04
C ALA A 26 -19.09 -10.69 12.59
N VAL A 27 -18.04 -10.52 11.78
CA VAL A 27 -16.66 -10.75 12.23
C VAL A 27 -16.21 -9.53 13.03
N THR A 28 -15.70 -9.76 14.23
CA THR A 28 -15.15 -8.71 15.10
C THR A 28 -13.70 -9.00 15.46
N TYR A 29 -12.90 -7.96 15.71
CA TYR A 29 -11.53 -8.08 16.19
C TYR A 29 -11.16 -6.91 17.11
N GLU A 30 -10.05 -7.00 17.81
CA GLU A 30 -9.54 -5.92 18.67
C GLU A 30 -8.53 -5.03 17.92
N GLY A 31 -8.61 -3.73 18.12
CA GLY A 31 -7.69 -2.78 17.52
C GLY A 31 -7.98 -1.34 17.91
N VAL A 32 -7.24 -0.41 17.32
CA VAL A 32 -7.47 1.02 17.49
C VAL A 32 -8.63 1.41 16.57
N GLY A 33 -9.78 1.74 17.15
CA GLY A 33 -10.95 2.17 16.39
C GLY A 33 -11.02 3.67 16.15
N GLY A 34 -12.17 4.17 15.70
CA GLY A 34 -12.34 5.57 15.29
C GLY A 34 -12.11 6.58 16.42
N THR A 35 -12.31 6.14 17.67
CA THR A 35 -12.07 6.95 18.88
C THR A 35 -10.60 7.04 19.28
N LYS A 36 -9.68 6.43 18.51
CA LYS A 36 -8.26 6.25 18.82
C LYS A 36 -8.00 5.47 20.12
N LYS A 37 -8.99 4.73 20.62
CA LYS A 37 -8.86 3.83 21.77
C LYS A 37 -8.83 2.38 21.30
N TRP A 38 -8.29 1.51 22.16
CA TRP A 38 -8.36 0.08 21.96
C TRP A 38 -9.80 -0.40 22.19
N GLU A 39 -10.44 -0.92 21.16
CA GLU A 39 -11.82 -1.37 21.21
C GLU A 39 -12.05 -2.59 20.33
N ARG A 40 -13.25 -3.16 20.40
CA ARG A 40 -13.68 -4.22 19.51
C ARG A 40 -14.32 -3.61 18.28
N ILE A 41 -13.69 -3.83 17.13
CA ILE A 41 -14.10 -3.31 15.83
C ILE A 41 -14.99 -4.36 15.16
N GLU A 42 -16.16 -3.92 14.75
CA GLU A 42 -17.05 -4.66 13.84
C GLU A 42 -16.51 -4.55 12.41
N SER A 43 -16.50 -5.66 11.68
CA SER A 43 -16.02 -5.72 10.30
C SER A 43 -16.92 -6.58 9.42
N TYR A 44 -16.75 -6.41 8.12
CA TYR A 44 -17.57 -7.03 7.08
C TYR A 44 -16.70 -7.32 5.84
N GLY A 45 -17.20 -8.14 4.93
CA GLY A 45 -16.45 -8.61 3.75
C GLY A 45 -15.73 -7.50 2.98
N PRO A 46 -16.43 -6.44 2.54
CA PRO A 46 -15.82 -5.29 1.87
C PRO A 46 -14.68 -4.62 2.64
N LYS A 47 -14.74 -4.53 3.98
CA LYS A 47 -13.63 -3.97 4.75
C LYS A 47 -12.37 -4.82 4.68
N PHE A 48 -12.52 -6.14 4.66
CA PHE A 48 -11.39 -7.04 4.47
C PHE A 48 -10.81 -6.92 3.04
N VAL A 49 -11.68 -6.81 2.03
CA VAL A 49 -11.25 -6.58 0.64
C VAL A 49 -10.46 -5.28 0.53
N GLU A 50 -10.95 -4.18 1.11
CA GLU A 50 -10.24 -2.90 1.16
C GLU A 50 -8.83 -3.05 1.76
N ASN A 51 -8.72 -3.69 2.94
CA ASN A 51 -7.44 -3.91 3.60
C ASN A 51 -6.48 -4.78 2.76
N ILE A 52 -7.00 -5.82 2.09
CA ILE A 52 -6.21 -6.68 1.20
C ILE A 52 -5.67 -5.88 0.03
N VAL A 53 -6.53 -5.11 -0.66
CA VAL A 53 -6.13 -4.30 -1.81
C VAL A 53 -5.08 -3.27 -1.40
N GLN A 54 -5.31 -2.50 -0.33
CA GLN A 54 -4.35 -1.50 0.16
C GLN A 54 -3.01 -2.15 0.56
N ALA A 55 -3.04 -3.33 1.18
CA ALA A 55 -1.80 -4.03 1.56
C ALA A 55 -1.02 -4.53 0.34
N ILE A 56 -1.70 -5.08 -0.68
CA ILE A 56 -1.06 -5.49 -1.94
C ILE A 56 -0.46 -4.27 -2.65
N SER A 57 -1.20 -3.15 -2.75
CA SER A 57 -0.68 -1.92 -3.35
C SER A 57 0.56 -1.42 -2.61
N ARG A 58 0.57 -1.48 -1.26
CA ARG A 58 1.74 -1.11 -0.46
C ARG A 58 2.93 -2.03 -0.73
N ASP A 59 2.71 -3.34 -0.85
CA ASP A 59 3.78 -4.29 -1.13
C ASP A 59 4.40 -4.05 -2.53
N ILE A 60 3.58 -3.68 -3.53
CA ILE A 60 4.04 -3.27 -4.87
C ILE A 60 4.86 -1.98 -4.80
N LEU A 61 4.35 -0.95 -4.12
CA LEU A 61 5.07 0.33 -3.96
C LEU A 61 6.41 0.13 -3.25
N CYS A 62 6.45 -0.64 -2.17
CA CYS A 62 7.69 -0.92 -1.46
C CYS A 62 8.70 -1.68 -2.33
N TYR A 63 8.24 -2.55 -3.25
CA TYR A 63 9.12 -3.19 -4.23
C TYR A 63 9.74 -2.18 -5.19
N ALA A 64 8.94 -1.24 -5.71
CA ALA A 64 9.42 -0.18 -6.58
C ALA A 64 10.40 0.78 -5.86
N MET A 65 10.07 1.22 -4.63
CA MET A 65 10.95 2.05 -3.80
C MET A 65 12.31 1.40 -3.55
N ARG A 66 12.33 0.08 -3.28
CA ARG A 66 13.60 -0.66 -3.12
C ARG A 66 14.45 -0.63 -4.39
N ARG A 67 13.85 -0.82 -5.56
CA ARG A 67 14.56 -0.75 -6.84
C ARG A 67 15.10 0.64 -7.11
N LEU A 68 14.34 1.69 -6.82
CA LEU A 68 14.83 3.07 -6.94
C LEU A 68 16.07 3.30 -6.08
N ASN A 69 16.02 2.89 -4.81
CA ASN A 69 17.16 2.97 -3.89
C ASN A 69 18.36 2.13 -4.39
N GLU A 70 18.13 0.92 -4.91
CA GLU A 70 19.18 0.06 -5.50
C GLU A 70 19.82 0.68 -6.76
N ASN A 71 19.12 1.59 -7.45
CA ASN A 71 19.63 2.37 -8.59
C ASN A 71 20.23 3.73 -8.18
N GLY A 72 20.35 4.00 -6.87
CA GLY A 72 20.99 5.21 -6.35
C GLY A 72 20.11 6.45 -6.31
N PHE A 73 18.79 6.31 -6.48
CA PHE A 73 17.85 7.42 -6.32
C PHE A 73 17.54 7.67 -4.85
N ASP A 74 17.57 8.94 -4.44
CA ASP A 74 17.21 9.34 -3.09
C ASP A 74 15.71 9.66 -2.99
N ILE A 75 14.99 8.88 -2.19
CA ILE A 75 13.55 9.05 -1.96
C ILE A 75 13.38 9.98 -0.77
N VAL A 76 13.11 11.26 -1.05
CA VAL A 76 12.95 12.29 -0.01
C VAL A 76 11.55 12.28 0.62
N MET A 77 10.55 11.75 -0.10
CA MET A 77 9.16 11.63 0.38
C MET A 77 8.39 10.57 -0.40
N HIS A 78 7.33 10.02 0.20
CA HIS A 78 6.32 9.25 -0.51
C HIS A 78 4.92 9.58 0.02
N VAL A 79 3.91 9.66 -0.86
CA VAL A 79 2.53 9.99 -0.51
C VAL A 79 1.59 9.07 -1.29
N HIS A 80 0.75 8.30 -0.60
CA HIS A 80 -0.08 7.26 -1.23
C HIS A 80 0.75 6.30 -2.10
N ASP A 81 0.62 6.37 -3.42
CA ASP A 81 1.33 5.62 -4.45
C ASP A 81 2.44 6.43 -5.16
N GLU A 82 2.63 7.69 -4.76
CA GLU A 82 3.66 8.60 -5.27
C GLU A 82 4.96 8.49 -4.49
N VAL A 83 6.09 8.60 -5.21
CA VAL A 83 7.42 8.81 -4.65
C VAL A 83 7.97 10.13 -5.17
N VAL A 84 8.65 10.87 -4.32
CA VAL A 84 9.35 12.11 -4.68
C VAL A 84 10.84 11.88 -4.55
N LEU A 85 11.57 12.19 -5.61
CA LEU A 85 13.00 11.97 -5.72
C LEU A 85 13.73 13.32 -5.85
N GLU A 86 14.86 13.45 -5.17
CA GLU A 86 15.83 14.53 -5.44
C GLU A 86 16.93 13.96 -6.34
N VAL A 87 17.05 14.49 -7.56
CA VAL A 87 17.88 13.90 -8.62
C VAL A 87 18.60 14.99 -9.43
N PRO A 88 19.73 14.67 -10.11
CA PRO A 88 20.35 15.57 -11.08
C PRO A 88 19.37 16.01 -12.18
N ILE A 89 19.55 17.22 -12.71
CA ILE A 89 18.63 17.83 -13.71
C ILE A 89 18.53 16.97 -14.98
N GLU A 90 19.56 16.21 -15.30
CA GLU A 90 19.66 15.37 -16.49
C GLU A 90 18.94 14.02 -16.33
N THR A 91 18.33 13.77 -15.16
CA THR A 91 17.67 12.50 -14.85
C THR A 91 16.39 12.35 -15.67
N SER A 92 16.27 11.21 -16.34
CA SER A 92 15.11 10.87 -17.18
C SER A 92 13.92 10.41 -16.32
N VAL A 93 12.84 11.20 -16.29
CA VAL A 93 11.55 10.80 -15.70
C VAL A 93 11.03 9.48 -16.32
N PRO A 94 11.06 9.26 -17.65
CA PRO A 94 10.69 7.97 -18.23
C PRO A 94 11.44 6.76 -17.67
N ASP A 95 12.73 6.90 -17.35
CA ASP A 95 13.52 5.81 -16.78
C ASP A 95 13.09 5.47 -15.35
N ILE A 96 12.78 6.50 -14.55
CA ILE A 96 12.19 6.34 -13.21
C ILE A 96 10.81 5.67 -13.31
N CYS A 97 9.96 6.10 -14.25
CA CYS A 97 8.67 5.48 -14.49
C CYS A 97 8.81 4.01 -14.92
N ALA A 98 9.81 3.67 -15.73
CA ALA A 98 10.11 2.29 -16.11
C ALA A 98 10.57 1.44 -14.92
N LEU A 99 11.28 2.00 -13.94
CA LEU A 99 11.63 1.32 -12.69
C LEU A 99 10.40 1.12 -11.79
N MET A 100 9.59 2.16 -11.63
CA MET A 100 8.35 2.14 -10.84
C MET A 100 7.29 1.18 -11.41
N GLY A 101 7.23 1.06 -12.73
CA GLY A 101 6.31 0.17 -13.44
C GLY A 101 6.68 -1.32 -13.40
N GLN A 102 7.80 -1.70 -12.79
CA GLN A 102 8.22 -3.10 -12.72
C GLN A 102 7.50 -3.86 -11.61
N THR A 103 6.86 -4.96 -11.99
CA THR A 103 6.12 -5.80 -11.06
C THR A 103 7.06 -6.70 -10.24
N PRO A 104 6.72 -6.99 -8.98
CA PRO A 104 7.43 -8.00 -8.22
C PRO A 104 7.23 -9.40 -8.82
N PRO A 105 8.16 -10.35 -8.60
CA PRO A 105 8.07 -11.71 -9.19
C PRO A 105 6.76 -12.44 -8.88
N TRP A 106 6.15 -12.19 -7.72
CA TRP A 106 4.89 -12.80 -7.31
C TRP A 106 3.64 -12.17 -7.98
N ALA A 107 3.78 -11.02 -8.66
CA ALA A 107 2.71 -10.31 -9.36
C ALA A 107 2.89 -10.36 -10.89
N GLN A 108 3.48 -11.45 -11.40
CA GLN A 108 3.72 -11.61 -12.84
C GLN A 108 2.41 -11.46 -13.63
N GLY A 109 2.45 -10.65 -14.70
CA GLY A 109 1.29 -10.38 -15.56
C GLY A 109 0.41 -9.20 -15.12
N LEU A 110 0.66 -8.60 -13.95
CA LEU A 110 0.01 -7.35 -13.57
C LEU A 110 0.41 -6.23 -14.55
N LEU A 111 -0.58 -5.58 -15.16
CA LEU A 111 -0.36 -4.43 -16.04
C LEU A 111 -0.12 -3.17 -15.22
N LEU A 112 1.07 -3.06 -14.62
CA LEU A 112 1.49 -1.92 -13.82
C LEU A 112 2.05 -0.82 -14.72
N ARG A 113 1.64 0.43 -14.44
CA ARG A 113 2.14 1.63 -15.11
C ARG A 113 2.44 2.68 -14.06
N ALA A 114 3.47 3.48 -14.31
CA ALA A 114 3.78 4.66 -13.53
C ALA A 114 3.75 5.87 -14.47
N ASP A 115 3.33 7.00 -13.92
CA ASP A 115 3.39 8.29 -14.56
C ASP A 115 4.13 9.26 -13.63
N GLY A 116 4.74 10.29 -14.19
CA GLY A 116 5.60 11.18 -13.43
C GLY A 116 5.91 12.47 -14.18
N PHE A 117 6.32 13.47 -13.43
CA PHE A 117 6.75 14.76 -13.95
C PHE A 117 7.94 15.28 -13.13
N GLU A 118 8.66 16.24 -13.70
CA GLU A 118 9.75 16.95 -13.03
C GLU A 118 9.30 18.36 -12.62
N CYS A 119 9.76 18.82 -11.46
CA CYS A 119 9.54 20.20 -11.03
C CYS A 119 10.61 20.65 -10.03
N ASN A 120 10.91 21.95 -10.03
CA ASN A 120 11.88 22.56 -9.10
C ASN A 120 11.37 22.65 -7.65
N PHE A 121 10.08 22.43 -7.45
CA PHE A 121 9.46 22.42 -6.12
C PHE A 121 8.27 21.47 -6.12
N TYR A 122 7.99 20.88 -4.96
CA TYR A 122 6.85 19.99 -4.79
C TYR A 122 5.55 20.74 -5.08
N LYS A 123 4.76 20.18 -6.00
CA LYS A 123 3.40 20.62 -6.30
C LYS A 123 2.49 19.48 -5.97
N LYS A 124 1.54 19.74 -5.08
CA LYS A 124 0.44 18.82 -4.84
C LYS A 124 -0.60 19.06 -5.93
N ASP A 125 -0.84 18.08 -6.77
CA ASP A 125 -2.04 18.02 -7.60
C ASP A 125 -3.27 17.63 -6.74
#